data_AF-A0A535XKB1-F1
#
_entry.id   AF-A0A535XKB1-F1
#
_cell.length_a   1.000
_cell.length_b   1.000
_cell.length_c   1.000
_cell.angle_alpha   90.00
_cell.angle_beta   90.00
_cell.angle_gamma   90.00
#
_symmetry.space_group_name_H-M   'P 1'
#
loop_
_entity.id
_entity.type
_entity.pdbx_description
1 polymer ?
#
loop_
_entity_poly.entity_id
_entity_poly.type
_entity_poly.pdbx_seq_one_letter_code
_entity_poly.pdbx_strand_id
1 'polypeptide(L)'
;MSGDLTVRGTRGPAQVESVSGDVTIVDLQGPMRVKSVSGDVECDDYVGLVEGSSVSGDVGIRGRVRSCELHTVSGDISIELEPEASHESRLKTISGDVDLGLLTSSCVCDYHTASGDLECDVSARIMREGRKDRTVIIGDGRSRVHVKTVSGDLTIKSASSAVVEEPAEYEHEHDVEREHDADAEATAPMTPPATAAVRDLLERLARGEIGVDEAAAKLDETRHG
;
A
#
# COMPACT_ATOMS: atom_id res chain seq x y z
N MET A 1 8.78 7.66 10.68
CA MET A 1 9.45 6.34 10.72
C MET A 1 10.27 6.28 9.45
N SER A 2 11.57 5.98 9.57
CA SER A 2 12.49 5.93 8.42
C SER A 2 13.03 4.51 8.29
N GLY A 3 12.80 3.89 7.16
CA GLY A 3 13.19 2.51 6.89
C GLY A 3 12.14 1.80 6.04
N ASP A 4 12.60 0.79 5.30
CA ASP A 4 11.75 0.07 4.37
C ASP A 4 10.78 -0.83 5.13
N LEU A 5 9.55 -0.90 4.63
CA LEU A 5 8.47 -1.66 5.25
C LEU A 5 8.01 -2.75 4.30
N THR A 6 8.07 -3.99 4.75
CA THR A 6 7.51 -5.13 4.03
C THR A 6 6.35 -5.74 4.79
N VAL A 7 5.19 -5.84 4.15
CA VAL A 7 3.98 -6.51 4.68
C VAL A 7 3.65 -7.69 3.78
N ARG A 8 3.40 -8.87 4.36
CA ARG A 8 3.09 -10.09 3.59
C ARG A 8 1.94 -10.90 4.16
N GLY A 9 1.18 -11.56 3.29
CA GLY A 9 0.24 -12.63 3.64
C GLY A 9 -0.89 -12.19 4.58
N THR A 10 -1.39 -10.98 4.41
CA THR A 10 -2.37 -10.37 5.31
C THR A 10 -3.78 -10.57 4.77
N ARG A 11 -4.69 -11.01 5.64
CA ARG A 11 -6.11 -11.16 5.33
C ARG A 11 -6.92 -10.31 6.30
N GLY A 12 -7.65 -9.33 5.78
CA GLY A 12 -8.39 -8.35 6.55
C GLY A 12 -7.87 -6.92 6.37
N PRO A 13 -8.27 -5.99 7.25
CA PRO A 13 -7.87 -4.59 7.14
C PRO A 13 -6.38 -4.40 7.42
N ALA A 14 -5.70 -3.67 6.56
CA ALA A 14 -4.30 -3.27 6.74
C ALA A 14 -4.18 -1.74 6.75
N GLN A 15 -3.38 -1.20 7.68
CA GLN A 15 -3.02 0.21 7.72
C GLN A 15 -1.50 0.34 7.73
N VAL A 16 -0.98 1.07 6.75
CA VAL A 16 0.45 1.28 6.53
C VAL A 16 0.73 2.78 6.49
N GLU A 17 1.69 3.23 7.28
CA GLU A 17 2.12 4.63 7.32
C GLU A 17 3.65 4.70 7.29
N SER A 18 4.20 5.30 6.23
CA SER A 18 5.63 5.57 6.06
C SER A 18 5.85 7.07 5.86
N VAL A 19 6.99 7.56 6.35
CA VAL A 19 7.42 8.95 6.09
C VAL A 19 8.59 8.97 5.11
N SER A 20 9.46 7.97 5.18
CA SER A 20 10.63 7.83 4.31
C SER A 20 11.04 6.36 4.25
N GLY A 21 11.24 5.85 3.05
CA GLY A 21 11.58 4.44 2.80
C GLY A 21 10.46 3.74 2.04
N ASP A 22 10.82 2.67 1.35
CA ASP A 22 9.93 2.03 0.38
C ASP A 22 8.96 1.08 1.09
N VAL A 23 7.76 0.96 0.54
CA VAL A 23 6.69 0.14 1.09
C VAL A 23 6.38 -0.97 0.10
N THR A 24 6.70 -2.20 0.49
CA THR A 24 6.39 -3.39 -0.31
C THR A 24 5.31 -4.21 0.38
N ILE A 25 4.21 -4.46 -0.31
CA ILE A 25 3.07 -5.24 0.19
C ILE A 25 2.86 -6.41 -0.77
N VAL A 26 2.78 -7.63 -0.22
CA VAL A 26 2.62 -8.84 -1.05
C VAL A 26 1.54 -9.74 -0.47
N ASP A 27 0.62 -10.25 -1.30
CA ASP A 27 -0.49 -11.13 -0.89
C ASP A 27 -1.32 -10.48 0.23
N LEU A 28 -2.06 -9.43 -0.15
CA LEU A 28 -2.97 -8.73 0.74
C LEU A 28 -4.41 -8.88 0.23
N GLN A 29 -5.29 -9.38 1.10
CA GLN A 29 -6.71 -9.55 0.80
C GLN A 29 -7.56 -8.82 1.83
N GLY A 30 -8.25 -7.77 1.42
CA GLY A 30 -9.07 -6.94 2.30
C GLY A 30 -8.90 -5.45 2.03
N PRO A 31 -9.52 -4.58 2.84
CA PRO A 31 -9.38 -3.14 2.70
C PRO A 31 -7.98 -2.69 3.17
N MET A 32 -7.33 -1.84 2.36
CA MET A 32 -6.00 -1.32 2.65
C MET A 32 -6.02 0.19 2.77
N ARG A 33 -5.37 0.73 3.80
CA ARG A 33 -5.07 2.16 3.92
C ARG A 33 -3.57 2.40 3.92
N VAL A 34 -3.06 3.13 2.94
CA VAL A 34 -1.62 3.46 2.82
C VAL A 34 -1.41 4.96 2.88
N LYS A 35 -0.46 5.40 3.68
CA LYS A 35 0.04 6.78 3.66
C LYS A 35 1.55 6.78 3.53
N SER A 36 2.05 7.41 2.48
CA SER A 36 3.47 7.68 2.30
C SER A 36 3.70 9.18 2.16
N VAL A 37 4.86 9.66 2.59
CA VAL A 37 5.31 11.03 2.31
C VAL A 37 6.43 11.00 1.26
N SER A 38 7.38 10.08 1.41
CA SER A 38 8.49 9.90 0.50
C SER A 38 8.86 8.43 0.42
N GLY A 39 9.03 7.91 -0.79
CA GLY A 39 9.36 6.51 -1.06
C GLY A 39 8.25 5.83 -1.84
N ASP A 40 8.62 4.77 -2.54
CA ASP A 40 7.74 4.11 -3.49
C ASP A 40 6.84 3.10 -2.79
N VAL A 41 5.62 2.93 -3.30
CA VAL A 41 4.64 2.00 -2.76
C VAL A 41 4.37 0.95 -3.82
N GLU A 42 4.85 -0.26 -3.57
CA GLU A 42 4.60 -1.43 -4.40
C GLU A 42 3.68 -2.40 -3.67
N CYS A 43 2.62 -2.82 -4.36
CA CYS A 43 1.68 -3.80 -3.85
C CYS A 43 1.41 -4.85 -4.92
N ASP A 44 1.77 -6.09 -4.65
CA ASP A 44 1.57 -7.23 -5.55
C ASP A 44 0.59 -8.26 -4.96
N ASP A 45 -0.17 -8.91 -5.85
CA ASP A 45 -1.22 -9.89 -5.51
C ASP A 45 -2.26 -9.34 -4.51
N TYR A 46 -2.73 -8.12 -4.79
CA TYR A 46 -3.71 -7.44 -3.95
C TYR A 46 -5.14 -7.70 -4.40
N VAL A 47 -6.04 -7.97 -3.45
CA VAL A 47 -7.47 -8.15 -3.72
C VAL A 47 -8.30 -7.36 -2.70
N GLY A 48 -8.97 -6.30 -3.14
CA GLY A 48 -9.81 -5.51 -2.23
C GLY A 48 -10.05 -4.06 -2.62
N LEU A 49 -10.16 -3.22 -1.60
CA LEU A 49 -10.48 -1.79 -1.66
C LEU A 49 -9.31 -0.98 -1.09
N VAL A 50 -8.66 -0.16 -1.91
CA VAL A 50 -7.50 0.63 -1.46
C VAL A 50 -7.85 2.09 -1.25
N GLU A 51 -7.38 2.66 -0.15
CA GLU A 51 -7.36 4.08 0.12
C GLU A 51 -5.91 4.50 0.37
N GLY A 52 -5.37 5.38 -0.48
CA GLY A 52 -3.95 5.71 -0.49
C GLY A 52 -3.72 7.21 -0.58
N SER A 53 -2.74 7.72 0.15
CA SER A 53 -2.20 9.06 -0.07
C SER A 53 -0.68 9.06 -0.09
N SER A 54 -0.09 9.60 -1.16
CA SER A 54 1.36 9.84 -1.26
C SER A 54 1.64 11.33 -1.49
N VAL A 55 2.82 11.80 -1.12
CA VAL A 55 3.27 13.15 -1.47
C VAL A 55 4.31 13.08 -2.58
N SER A 56 5.31 12.20 -2.42
CA SER A 56 6.37 11.98 -3.40
C SER A 56 6.72 10.51 -3.46
N GLY A 57 6.77 9.96 -4.66
CA GLY A 57 7.09 8.56 -4.91
C GLY A 57 6.02 7.88 -5.75
N ASP A 58 6.40 6.81 -6.42
CA ASP A 58 5.55 6.11 -7.36
C ASP A 58 4.67 5.10 -6.62
N VAL A 59 3.45 4.89 -7.13
CA VAL A 59 2.48 3.99 -6.53
C VAL A 59 2.11 2.92 -7.54
N GLY A 60 2.63 1.71 -7.34
CA GLY A 60 2.34 0.52 -8.11
C GLY A 60 1.43 -0.44 -7.33
N ILE A 61 0.24 -0.73 -7.86
CA ILE A 61 -0.67 -1.72 -7.26
C ILE A 61 -1.11 -2.71 -8.35
N ARG A 62 -0.63 -3.94 -8.25
CA ARG A 62 -0.98 -5.06 -9.14
C ARG A 62 -1.92 -6.04 -8.44
N GLY A 63 -2.86 -6.61 -9.19
CA GLY A 63 -3.87 -7.52 -8.68
C GLY A 63 -5.30 -7.08 -9.03
N ARG A 64 -6.27 -7.51 -8.21
CA ARG A 64 -7.70 -7.31 -8.44
C ARG A 64 -8.26 -6.22 -7.53
N VAL A 65 -8.02 -4.97 -7.90
CA VAL A 65 -8.56 -3.82 -7.17
C VAL A 65 -10.00 -3.55 -7.58
N ARG A 66 -10.94 -3.75 -6.65
CA ARG A 66 -12.37 -3.54 -6.90
C ARG A 66 -12.75 -2.07 -6.91
N SER A 67 -12.07 -1.29 -6.07
CA SER A 67 -12.18 0.17 -6.01
C SER A 67 -10.97 0.78 -5.33
N CYS A 68 -10.58 1.96 -5.80
CA CYS A 68 -9.47 2.71 -5.26
C CYS A 68 -9.85 4.17 -4.98
N GLU A 69 -9.31 4.72 -3.89
CA GLU A 69 -9.23 6.16 -3.66
C GLU A 69 -7.77 6.53 -3.44
N LEU A 70 -7.11 7.03 -4.47
CA LEU A 70 -5.68 7.39 -4.45
C LEU A 70 -5.50 8.89 -4.65
N HIS A 71 -4.67 9.49 -3.79
CA HIS A 71 -4.29 10.89 -3.89
C HIS A 71 -2.76 11.00 -3.84
N THR A 72 -2.12 11.48 -4.91
CA THR A 72 -0.69 11.80 -4.91
C THR A 72 -0.46 13.26 -5.28
N VAL A 73 0.70 13.79 -4.89
CA VAL A 73 1.14 15.14 -5.32
C VAL A 73 2.12 15.01 -6.47
N SER A 74 3.17 14.21 -6.29
CA SER A 74 4.19 13.97 -7.31
C SER A 74 4.55 12.49 -7.37
N GLY A 75 4.56 11.93 -8.58
CA GLY A 75 4.89 10.52 -8.82
C GLY A 75 3.85 9.85 -9.70
N ASP A 76 4.25 8.76 -10.32
CA ASP A 76 3.46 8.02 -11.28
C ASP A 76 2.56 7.01 -10.55
N ILE A 77 1.35 6.79 -11.06
CA ILE A 77 0.41 5.83 -10.49
C ILE A 77 0.18 4.72 -11.52
N SER A 78 0.60 3.51 -11.17
CA SER A 78 0.28 2.29 -11.91
C SER A 78 -0.69 1.44 -11.11
N ILE A 79 -1.90 1.20 -11.63
CA ILE A 79 -2.89 0.37 -10.93
C ILE A 79 -3.64 -0.57 -11.86
N GLU A 80 -3.83 -1.81 -11.41
CA GLU A 80 -4.72 -2.79 -12.01
C GLU A 80 -6.10 -2.77 -11.34
N LEU A 81 -7.11 -2.30 -12.06
CA LEU A 81 -8.49 -2.21 -11.60
C LEU A 81 -9.36 -3.29 -12.23
N GLU A 82 -10.17 -3.91 -11.39
CA GLU A 82 -11.33 -4.72 -11.75
C GLU A 82 -12.59 -3.97 -11.29
N PRO A 83 -12.99 -2.89 -12.00
CA PRO A 83 -14.00 -1.97 -11.53
C PRO A 83 -15.37 -2.65 -11.42
N GLU A 84 -15.89 -2.77 -10.20
CA GLU A 84 -17.23 -3.33 -9.93
C GLU A 84 -18.33 -2.26 -10.01
N ALA A 85 -19.50 -2.60 -10.55
CA ALA A 85 -20.60 -1.64 -10.77
C ALA A 85 -21.13 -1.00 -9.47
N SER A 86 -20.86 -1.61 -8.31
CA SER A 86 -21.24 -1.10 -6.99
C SER A 86 -20.29 -0.06 -6.41
N HIS A 87 -19.12 0.14 -7.00
CA HIS A 87 -18.08 1.00 -6.45
C HIS A 87 -17.54 2.00 -7.47
N GLU A 88 -17.21 3.20 -6.99
CA GLU A 88 -16.60 4.27 -7.79
C GLU A 88 -15.12 4.35 -7.44
N SER A 89 -14.26 4.40 -8.44
CA SER A 89 -12.81 4.59 -8.24
C SER A 89 -12.42 6.03 -8.49
N ARG A 90 -11.57 6.59 -7.63
CA ARG A 90 -11.07 7.97 -7.72
C ARG A 90 -9.56 8.00 -7.64
N LEU A 91 -8.94 8.60 -8.65
CA LEU A 91 -7.51 8.85 -8.70
C LEU A 91 -7.28 10.34 -8.86
N LYS A 92 -6.46 10.91 -7.98
CA LYS A 92 -6.07 12.32 -8.05
C LYS A 92 -4.56 12.43 -7.96
N THR A 93 -3.96 13.10 -8.93
CA THR A 93 -2.54 13.47 -8.91
C THR A 93 -2.40 14.95 -9.27
N ILE A 94 -1.28 15.58 -8.90
CA ILE A 94 -0.94 16.93 -9.40
C ILE A 94 0.05 16.79 -10.54
N SER A 95 1.15 16.06 -10.33
CA SER A 95 2.17 15.84 -11.34
C SER A 95 2.56 14.36 -11.38
N GLY A 96 2.44 13.75 -12.55
CA GLY A 96 2.77 12.35 -12.76
C GLY A 96 1.79 11.68 -13.69
N ASP A 97 2.26 10.63 -14.33
CA ASP A 97 1.50 9.85 -15.30
C ASP A 97 0.65 8.81 -14.57
N VAL A 98 -0.48 8.46 -15.18
CA VAL A 98 -1.40 7.46 -14.63
C VAL A 98 -1.54 6.32 -15.63
N ASP A 99 -1.02 5.16 -15.26
CA ASP A 99 -1.19 3.90 -15.97
C ASP A 99 -2.34 3.10 -15.36
N LEU A 100 -3.44 3.00 -16.11
CA LEU A 100 -4.64 2.28 -15.71
C LEU A 100 -4.71 0.95 -16.45
N GLY A 101 -4.45 -0.15 -15.73
CA GLY A 101 -4.68 -1.50 -16.20
C GLY A 101 -6.11 -1.94 -15.90
N LEU A 102 -6.91 -2.26 -16.91
CA LEU A 102 -8.28 -2.73 -16.73
C LEU A 102 -8.38 -4.23 -16.91
N LEU A 103 -8.69 -4.94 -15.83
CA LEU A 103 -8.96 -6.39 -15.84
C LEU A 103 -10.31 -6.73 -16.50
N THR A 104 -11.26 -5.80 -16.43
CA THR A 104 -12.55 -5.89 -17.11
C THR A 104 -12.76 -4.68 -18.00
N SER A 105 -13.19 -4.90 -19.23
CA SER A 105 -13.31 -3.87 -20.26
C SER A 105 -14.63 -3.09 -20.20
N SER A 106 -15.26 -2.91 -19.03
CA SER A 106 -16.57 -2.24 -18.90
C SER A 106 -16.56 -1.15 -17.84
N CYS A 107 -16.20 0.08 -18.21
CA CYS A 107 -16.27 1.24 -17.31
C CYS A 107 -16.39 2.55 -18.09
N VAL A 108 -16.88 3.59 -17.42
CA VAL A 108 -16.81 4.97 -17.87
C VAL A 108 -15.70 5.64 -17.07
N CYS A 109 -14.66 6.11 -17.76
CA CYS A 109 -13.55 6.83 -17.18
C CYS A 109 -13.66 8.32 -17.51
N ASP A 110 -13.91 9.14 -16.50
CA ASP A 110 -13.89 10.60 -16.63
C ASP A 110 -12.49 11.11 -16.29
N TYR A 111 -11.80 11.61 -17.31
CA TYR A 111 -10.45 12.14 -17.21
C TYR A 111 -10.45 13.66 -17.31
N HIS A 112 -9.89 14.30 -16.29
CA HIS A 112 -9.68 15.74 -16.25
C HIS A 112 -8.19 16.05 -16.06
N THR A 113 -7.59 16.70 -17.05
CA THR A 113 -6.19 17.14 -16.99
C THR A 113 -6.04 18.62 -17.33
N ALA A 114 -5.14 19.33 -16.66
CA ALA A 114 -4.80 20.68 -17.09
C ALA A 114 -3.84 20.68 -18.29
N SER A 115 -2.90 19.73 -18.34
CA SER A 115 -1.91 19.52 -19.38
C SER A 115 -1.51 18.05 -19.45
N GLY A 116 -1.67 17.43 -20.61
CA GLY A 116 -1.36 16.03 -20.82
C GLY A 116 -2.25 15.42 -21.89
N ASP A 117 -1.82 14.28 -22.40
CA ASP A 117 -2.51 13.49 -23.39
C ASP A 117 -3.20 12.27 -22.75
N LEU A 118 -4.04 11.65 -23.55
CA LEU A 118 -4.79 10.45 -23.17
C LEU A 118 -4.49 9.42 -24.25
N GLU A 119 -3.85 8.33 -23.85
CA GLU A 119 -3.64 7.16 -24.67
C GLU A 119 -4.54 6.03 -24.18
N CYS A 120 -5.20 5.35 -25.11
CA CYS A 120 -6.14 4.30 -24.80
C CYS A 120 -5.95 3.16 -25.81
N ASP A 121 -5.39 2.06 -25.35
CA ASP A 121 -5.08 0.87 -26.15
C ASP A 121 -6.19 -0.20 -26.05
N VAL A 122 -7.37 0.21 -25.60
CA VAL A 122 -8.56 -0.65 -25.51
C VAL A 122 -9.65 -0.12 -26.42
N SER A 123 -10.56 -1.01 -26.83
CA SER A 123 -11.73 -0.62 -27.62
C SER A 123 -12.67 0.26 -26.80
N ALA A 124 -12.48 1.58 -26.91
CA ALA A 124 -13.20 2.59 -26.17
C ALA A 124 -13.78 3.67 -27.08
N ARG A 125 -14.91 4.24 -26.66
CA ARG A 125 -15.48 5.44 -27.25
C ARG A 125 -15.04 6.64 -26.42
N ILE A 126 -14.13 7.44 -26.96
CA ILE A 126 -13.66 8.68 -26.34
C ILE A 126 -14.58 9.82 -26.78
N MET A 127 -15.23 10.45 -25.80
CA MET A 127 -16.05 11.65 -25.96
C MET A 127 -15.32 12.85 -25.36
N ARG A 128 -15.30 13.95 -26.10
CA ARG A 128 -14.67 15.20 -25.64
C ARG A 128 -15.77 16.20 -25.31
N GLU A 129 -16.03 16.41 -24.01
CA GLU A 129 -17.05 17.36 -23.53
C GLU A 129 -16.50 18.79 -23.36
N GLY A 130 -15.18 18.98 -23.45
CA GLY A 130 -14.57 20.29 -23.33
C GLY A 130 -13.13 20.36 -23.86
N ARG A 131 -12.44 21.47 -23.56
CA ARG A 131 -11.04 21.63 -23.98
C ARG A 131 -10.10 20.66 -23.23
N LYS A 132 -10.45 20.34 -21.99
CA LYS A 132 -9.63 19.62 -20.98
C LYS A 132 -10.34 18.41 -20.33
N ASP A 133 -11.65 18.30 -20.50
CA ASP A 133 -12.46 17.17 -20.03
C ASP A 133 -12.61 16.13 -21.13
N ARG A 134 -12.28 14.87 -20.82
CA ARG A 134 -12.44 13.72 -21.70
C ARG A 134 -13.18 12.62 -20.95
N THR A 135 -14.23 12.08 -21.55
CA THR A 135 -14.94 10.91 -21.02
C THR A 135 -14.66 9.73 -21.94
N VAL A 136 -14.12 8.66 -21.38
CA VAL A 136 -13.77 7.44 -22.09
C VAL A 136 -14.75 6.35 -21.69
N ILE A 137 -15.56 5.90 -22.64
CA ILE A 137 -16.53 4.82 -22.41
C ILE A 137 -15.92 3.52 -22.94
N ILE A 138 -15.65 2.59 -22.05
CA ILE A 138 -15.03 1.29 -22.34
C ILE A 138 -16.11 0.23 -22.15
N GLY A 139 -16.34 -0.58 -23.18
CA GLY A 139 -17.41 -1.58 -23.18
C GLY A 139 -18.80 -0.98 -23.00
N ASP A 140 -19.54 -1.44 -21.97
CA ASP A 140 -20.92 -1.01 -21.68
C ASP A 140 -21.05 -0.03 -20.51
N GLY A 141 -19.93 0.40 -19.90
CA GLY A 141 -19.92 1.50 -18.94
C GLY A 141 -20.62 1.21 -17.59
N ARG A 142 -20.59 -0.04 -17.11
CA ARG A 142 -21.24 -0.42 -15.83
C ARG A 142 -20.66 0.21 -14.58
N SER A 143 -19.37 0.53 -14.61
CA SER A 143 -18.62 1.07 -13.48
C SER A 143 -18.08 2.47 -13.81
N ARG A 144 -17.75 3.27 -12.80
CA ARG A 144 -17.20 4.63 -12.99
C ARG A 144 -15.84 4.79 -12.36
N VAL A 145 -14.93 5.40 -13.12
CA VAL A 145 -13.59 5.77 -12.71
C VAL A 145 -13.39 7.26 -12.96
N HIS A 146 -12.97 8.00 -11.94
CA HIS A 146 -12.66 9.42 -12.06
C HIS A 146 -11.17 9.62 -11.89
N VAL A 147 -10.51 10.12 -12.93
CA VAL A 147 -9.07 10.43 -12.91
C VAL A 147 -8.90 11.93 -13.07
N LYS A 148 -8.24 12.56 -12.09
CA LYS A 148 -7.92 13.98 -12.13
C LYS A 148 -6.43 14.18 -11.97
N THR A 149 -5.81 14.80 -12.98
CA THR A 149 -4.42 15.26 -12.92
C THR A 149 -4.34 16.75 -13.23
N VAL A 150 -3.26 17.42 -12.82
CA VAL A 150 -2.95 18.75 -13.33
C VAL A 150 -1.99 18.62 -14.51
N SER A 151 -0.90 17.87 -14.33
CA SER A 151 0.09 17.59 -15.35
C SER A 151 0.43 16.10 -15.38
N GLY A 152 0.34 15.49 -16.55
CA GLY A 152 0.67 14.08 -16.76
C GLY A 152 -0.27 13.45 -17.78
N ASP A 153 0.19 12.35 -18.35
CA ASP A 153 -0.53 11.58 -19.35
C ASP A 153 -1.34 10.47 -18.67
N LEU A 154 -2.50 10.14 -19.24
CA LEU A 154 -3.29 8.99 -18.81
C LEU A 154 -3.18 7.92 -19.89
N THR A 155 -2.68 6.76 -19.49
CA THR A 155 -2.61 5.58 -20.36
C THR A 155 -3.56 4.51 -19.85
N ILE A 156 -4.46 4.05 -20.72
CA ILE A 156 -5.42 3.00 -20.39
C ILE A 156 -5.10 1.76 -21.23
N LYS A 157 -4.81 0.64 -20.55
CA LYS A 157 -4.49 -0.64 -21.16
C LYS A 157 -5.42 -1.72 -20.62
N SER A 158 -5.61 -2.80 -21.38
CA SER A 158 -6.23 -4.00 -20.82
C SER A 158 -5.19 -4.75 -20.00
N ALA A 159 -5.46 -4.93 -18.71
CA ALA A 159 -4.69 -5.85 -17.89
C ALA A 159 -5.28 -7.25 -18.07
N SER A 160 -4.45 -8.25 -18.33
CA SER A 160 -4.84 -9.64 -18.19
C SER A 160 -4.19 -10.14 -16.92
N SER A 161 -4.99 -10.60 -15.94
CA SER A 161 -4.45 -11.33 -14.79
C SER A 161 -4.03 -12.73 -15.29
N ALA A 162 -2.98 -12.76 -16.09
CA ALA A 162 -2.20 -13.94 -16.40
C ALA A 162 -0.88 -13.75 -15.64
N VAL A 163 -0.68 -14.59 -14.64
CA VAL A 163 0.60 -14.74 -13.94
C VAL A 163 1.74 -14.98 -14.95
N VAL A 164 2.86 -14.30 -14.69
CA VAL A 164 4.24 -14.46 -15.20
C VAL A 164 4.56 -13.92 -16.59
N GLU A 165 5.25 -12.77 -16.62
CA GLU A 165 6.48 -12.62 -17.40
C GLU A 165 7.58 -12.01 -16.50
N GLU A 166 8.41 -12.86 -15.90
CA GLU A 166 9.84 -12.55 -15.72
C GLU A 166 10.53 -12.80 -17.08
N PRO A 167 11.62 -12.10 -17.46
CA PRO A 167 12.66 -11.57 -16.56
C PRO A 167 13.19 -10.15 -16.91
N ALA A 168 13.82 -9.51 -15.93
CA ALA A 168 14.98 -8.67 -16.18
C ALA A 168 16.06 -9.03 -15.16
N GLU A 169 16.98 -9.88 -15.62
CA GLU A 169 18.25 -10.18 -14.96
C GLU A 169 18.98 -8.87 -14.64
N TYR A 170 19.26 -8.63 -13.36
CA TYR A 170 20.44 -7.88 -12.96
C TYR A 170 21.31 -8.81 -12.12
N GLU A 171 22.25 -9.45 -12.81
CA GLU A 171 23.39 -10.11 -12.20
C GLU A 171 24.23 -9.07 -11.45
N HIS A 172 24.28 -9.18 -10.13
CA HIS A 172 25.55 -9.01 -9.43
C HIS A 172 25.69 -10.10 -8.38
N GLU A 173 26.26 -11.21 -8.83
CA GLU A 173 26.98 -12.14 -7.99
C GLU A 173 28.09 -11.38 -7.26
N HIS A 174 28.15 -11.52 -5.94
CA HIS A 174 29.41 -11.59 -5.21
C HIS A 174 29.14 -12.49 -3.99
N ASP A 175 29.41 -13.78 -4.20
CA ASP A 175 29.65 -14.75 -3.14
C ASP A 175 30.73 -14.24 -2.19
N VAL A 176 30.57 -14.47 -0.87
CA VAL A 176 31.38 -15.46 -0.14
C VAL A 176 30.61 -15.92 1.10
N GLU A 177 30.27 -17.20 1.06
CA GLU A 177 30.30 -18.24 2.10
C GLU A 177 30.38 -17.85 3.59
N ARG A 178 29.48 -18.49 4.36
CA ARG A 178 29.48 -18.58 5.81
C ARG A 178 30.60 -19.51 6.28
N GLU A 179 31.36 -19.12 7.30
CA GLU A 179 31.80 -20.03 8.36
C GLU A 179 31.69 -19.36 9.74
N HIS A 180 31.21 -20.16 10.69
CA HIS A 180 30.91 -19.86 12.08
C HIS A 180 32.20 -19.92 12.90
N ASP A 181 32.46 -18.99 13.82
CA ASP A 181 32.73 -19.32 15.23
C ASP A 181 33.11 -18.09 16.08
N ALA A 182 32.77 -18.23 17.37
CA ALA A 182 33.31 -17.54 18.55
C ALA A 182 32.67 -16.21 19.01
N ASP A 183 31.78 -16.39 19.99
CA ASP A 183 31.80 -15.77 21.32
C ASP A 183 31.51 -14.27 21.56
N ALA A 184 30.63 -14.10 22.56
CA ALA A 184 30.60 -13.07 23.60
C ALA A 184 29.81 -11.74 23.39
N GLU A 185 28.69 -11.74 24.12
CA GLU A 185 28.19 -10.68 25.03
C GLU A 185 27.41 -9.44 24.53
N ALA A 186 26.21 -9.34 25.13
CA ALA A 186 25.50 -8.13 25.54
C ALA A 186 24.95 -7.21 24.42
N THR A 187 23.64 -7.15 24.19
CA THR A 187 22.61 -6.76 25.17
C THR A 187 21.23 -7.10 24.60
N ALA A 188 20.41 -7.82 25.38
CA ALA A 188 19.02 -8.07 25.02
C ALA A 188 18.12 -6.92 25.53
N PRO A 189 17.18 -6.40 24.73
CA PRO A 189 15.96 -5.83 25.26
C PRO A 189 14.91 -6.95 25.44
N MET A 190 14.44 -7.09 26.67
CA MET A 190 13.40 -8.05 27.07
C MET A 190 12.05 -7.75 26.39
N THR A 191 11.39 -8.79 25.87
CA THR A 191 9.94 -8.79 25.65
C THR A 191 9.24 -9.24 26.94
N PRO A 192 8.23 -8.50 27.45
CA PRO A 192 7.50 -8.90 28.64
C PRO A 192 6.38 -9.91 28.33
N PRO A 193 6.24 -11.01 29.08
CA PRO A 193 4.96 -11.70 29.22
C PRO A 193 4.22 -11.13 30.43
N ALA A 194 3.24 -10.25 30.21
CA ALA A 194 2.37 -9.75 31.27
C ALA A 194 1.18 -10.70 31.48
N THR A 195 1.32 -11.63 32.43
CA THR A 195 0.17 -12.30 33.05
C THR A 195 -0.70 -11.25 33.76
N ALA A 196 -2.03 -11.43 33.74
CA ALA A 196 -3.00 -10.45 34.25
C ALA A 196 -2.78 -10.00 35.71
N ALA A 197 -2.07 -10.80 36.52
CA ALA A 197 -1.68 -10.47 37.89
C ALA A 197 -0.58 -9.39 37.98
N VAL A 198 0.35 -9.34 37.01
CA VAL A 198 1.48 -8.39 37.00
C VAL A 198 1.01 -6.98 36.65
N ARG A 199 -0.02 -6.87 35.80
CA ARG A 199 -0.61 -5.57 35.41
C ARG A 199 -1.28 -4.87 36.60
N ASP A 200 -2.01 -5.61 37.44
CA ASP A 200 -2.68 -5.05 38.62
C ASP A 200 -1.68 -4.50 39.65
N LEU A 201 -0.56 -5.20 39.83
CA LEU A 201 0.51 -4.76 40.74
C LEU A 201 1.17 -3.46 40.27
N LEU A 202 1.43 -3.33 38.96
CA LEU A 202 2.03 -2.14 38.36
C LEU A 202 1.10 -0.92 38.41
N GLU A 203 -0.22 -1.12 38.24
CA GLU A 203 -1.18 -0.03 38.39
C GLU A 203 -1.25 0.50 39.84
N ARG A 204 -1.14 -0.38 40.84
CA ARG A 204 -1.13 0.02 42.26
C ARG A 204 0.14 0.78 42.64
N LEU A 205 1.29 0.40 42.06
CA LEU A 205 2.54 1.15 42.18
C LEU A 205 2.41 2.55 41.55
N ALA A 206 1.81 2.65 40.36
CA ALA A 206 1.63 3.93 39.66
C ALA A 206 0.70 4.90 40.42
N ARG A 207 -0.23 4.38 41.23
CA ARG A 207 -1.10 5.18 42.13
C ARG A 207 -0.44 5.52 43.47
N GLY A 208 0.77 5.00 43.73
CA GLY A 208 1.52 5.23 44.98
C GLY A 208 1.00 4.46 46.19
N GLU A 209 0.18 3.42 45.97
CA GLU A 209 -0.42 2.62 47.05
C GLU A 209 0.55 1.58 47.63
N ILE A 210 1.61 1.24 46.89
CA ILE A 210 2.67 0.32 47.30
C ILE A 210 4.04 0.93 47.00
N GLY A 211 5.05 0.59 47.79
CA GLY A 211 6.44 1.01 47.57
C GLY A 211 7.13 0.20 46.48
N VAL A 212 8.13 0.80 45.83
CA VAL A 212 8.91 0.19 44.74
C VAL A 212 9.61 -1.11 45.18
N ASP A 213 10.10 -1.15 46.43
CA ASP A 213 10.74 -2.34 47.01
C ASP A 213 9.73 -3.48 47.27
N GLU A 214 8.50 -3.15 47.63
CA GLU A 214 7.45 -4.15 47.88
C GLU A 214 6.91 -4.75 46.57
N ALA A 215 6.83 -3.93 45.51
CA ALA A 215 6.43 -4.39 44.18
C ALA A 215 7.46 -5.36 43.58
N ALA A 216 8.75 -5.11 43.79
CA ALA A 216 9.83 -5.98 43.32
C ALA A 216 9.79 -7.37 43.96
N ALA A 217 9.55 -7.46 45.27
CA ALA A 217 9.48 -8.73 45.98
C ALA A 217 8.32 -9.62 45.51
N LYS A 218 7.13 -9.04 45.25
CA LYS A 218 5.93 -9.77 44.80
C LYS A 218 6.01 -10.23 43.34
N LEU A 219 6.78 -9.54 42.51
CA LEU A 219 7.00 -9.94 41.11
C LEU A 219 7.87 -11.19 40.98
N ASP A 220 8.76 -11.43 41.95
CA ASP A 220 9.66 -12.59 41.93
C ASP A 220 8.94 -13.88 42.37
N GLU A 221 8.00 -13.78 43.31
CA GLU A 221 7.13 -14.89 43.73
C GLU A 221 6.22 -15.40 42.59
N THR A 222 5.75 -14.50 41.72
CA THR A 222 4.88 -14.85 40.58
C THR A 222 5.63 -15.47 39.40
N ARG A 223 6.97 -15.44 39.41
CA ARG A 223 7.80 -16.04 38.36
C ARG A 223 8.12 -17.52 38.59
N HIS A 224 7.92 -18.02 39.82
CA HIS A 224 8.24 -19.40 40.22
C HIS A 224 7.00 -20.24 40.60
N GLY A 225 5.79 -19.74 40.35
CA GLY A 225 4.52 -20.43 40.59
C GLY A 225 3.87 -20.96 39.32
#